data_AF-A0AAE6IL42-F1
#
_entry.id   AF-A0AAE6IL42-F1
#
_cell.length_a   1.000
_cell.length_b   1.000
_cell.length_c   1.000
_cell.angle_alpha   90.00
_cell.angle_beta   90.00
_cell.angle_gamma   90.00
#
_symmetry.space_group_name_H-M   'P 1'
#
loop_
_entity.id
_entity.type
_entity.pdbx_description
1 polymer ?
#
loop_
_entity_poly.entity_id
_entity_poly.type
_entity_poly.pdbx_seq_one_letter_code
_entity_poly.pdbx_strand_id
1 'polypeptide(L)'
;MDNFKIENYSEQLGKDLRLFDRLHLLIDTLGTTENLIEILDVLQKILDFDSHQSKMVRIDNPFWFPDTHWVTLAFAKFAMSASLSTTVVTLPQAQKVVELHFEEWPNASFRFTKAPLAAGGYYLEETAQNLRVLYWDVVRRRFYLDAQQFATLVQTEALQIAGVEALATFQKRLTAIAEQLAEADYDIVLPGSDAANQGNLVMTQKDLSADILDALFVSAAKQQFILKRIQNEQTGAEIAVGDVIIKLLQQRVDGGHAQWHYDIVDDHQKVTIYTLLQQLPFFYRWYMGNLNVVALKDKREVFVD
;
A
#
# COMPACT_ATOMS: atom_id res chain seq x y z
N MET A 1 -38.37 -27.55 33.47
CA MET A 1 -38.76 -26.54 32.47
C MET A 1 -38.43 -25.20 33.08
N ASP A 2 -37.40 -24.51 32.58
CA ASP A 2 -37.12 -23.14 33.02
C ASP A 2 -38.25 -22.23 32.53
N ASN A 3 -38.91 -21.56 33.47
CA ASN A 3 -39.98 -20.62 33.13
C ASN A 3 -39.39 -19.44 32.36
N PHE A 4 -39.86 -19.24 31.13
CA PHE A 4 -39.56 -18.05 30.33
C PHE A 4 -39.99 -16.79 31.09
N LYS A 5 -39.03 -15.92 31.40
CA LYS A 5 -39.27 -14.65 32.09
C LYS A 5 -39.31 -13.51 31.08
N ILE A 6 -40.50 -12.93 30.88
CA ILE A 6 -40.74 -11.82 29.95
C ILE A 6 -39.83 -10.62 30.27
N GLU A 7 -39.60 -10.33 31.56
CA GLU A 7 -38.72 -9.24 32.01
C GLU A 7 -37.28 -9.44 31.53
N ASN A 8 -36.71 -10.65 31.71
CA ASN A 8 -35.36 -10.96 31.25
C ASN A 8 -35.24 -10.85 29.71
N TYR A 9 -36.27 -11.28 28.98
CA TYR A 9 -36.32 -11.15 27.53
C TYR A 9 -36.37 -9.68 27.10
N SER A 10 -37.21 -8.87 27.74
CA SER A 10 -37.33 -7.43 27.45
C SER A 10 -36.04 -6.68 27.75
N GLU A 11 -35.38 -7.00 28.87
CA GLU A 11 -34.09 -6.39 29.24
C GLU A 11 -33.00 -6.71 28.23
N GLN A 12 -32.90 -7.98 27.80
CA GLN A 12 -31.90 -8.39 26.81
C GLN A 12 -32.18 -7.78 25.43
N LEU A 13 -33.44 -7.73 25.00
CA LEU A 13 -33.82 -7.03 23.75
C LEU A 13 -33.41 -5.55 23.80
N GLY A 14 -33.65 -4.88 24.93
CA GLY A 14 -33.22 -3.50 25.14
C GLY A 14 -31.69 -3.32 25.09
N LYS A 15 -30.91 -4.31 25.54
CA LYS A 15 -29.44 -4.30 25.43
C LYS A 15 -28.99 -4.44 23.97
N ASP A 16 -29.57 -5.37 23.23
CA ASP A 16 -29.23 -5.60 21.82
C ASP A 16 -29.61 -4.38 20.96
N LEU A 17 -30.78 -3.76 21.19
CA LEU A 17 -31.18 -2.52 20.48
C LEU A 17 -30.19 -1.37 20.70
N ARG A 18 -29.80 -1.10 21.96
CA ARG A 18 -28.79 -0.07 22.26
C ARG A 18 -27.42 -0.38 21.64
N LEU A 19 -27.08 -1.66 21.46
CA LEU A 19 -25.86 -2.06 20.78
C LEU A 19 -25.92 -1.69 19.28
N PHE A 20 -27.05 -1.98 18.61
CA PHE A 20 -27.24 -1.61 17.20
C PHE A 20 -27.36 -0.10 16.98
N ASP A 21 -28.01 0.64 17.89
CA ASP A 21 -28.08 2.11 17.80
C ASP A 21 -26.68 2.74 17.84
N ARG A 22 -25.77 2.20 18.68
CA ARG A 22 -24.37 2.64 18.71
C ARG A 22 -23.65 2.34 17.39
N LEU A 23 -23.81 1.14 16.85
CA LEU A 23 -23.20 0.79 15.56
C LEU A 23 -23.73 1.66 14.42
N HIS A 24 -25.04 1.90 14.40
CA HIS A 24 -25.68 2.79 13.43
C HIS A 24 -25.07 4.19 13.48
N LEU A 25 -24.91 4.78 14.66
CA LEU A 25 -24.29 6.10 14.81
C LEU A 25 -22.86 6.13 14.27
N LEU A 26 -22.06 5.08 14.50
CA LEU A 26 -20.70 4.98 13.95
C LEU A 26 -20.72 4.93 12.41
N ILE A 27 -21.60 4.11 11.82
CA ILE A 27 -21.72 3.97 10.37
C ILE A 27 -22.21 5.28 9.73
N ASP A 28 -23.20 5.93 10.33
CA ASP A 28 -23.73 7.22 9.88
C ASP A 28 -22.63 8.29 9.92
N THR A 29 -21.89 8.38 11.05
CA THR A 29 -20.77 9.32 11.20
C THR A 29 -19.69 9.06 10.15
N LEU A 30 -19.30 7.80 9.92
CA LEU A 30 -18.32 7.44 8.87
C LEU A 30 -18.82 7.88 7.49
N GLY A 31 -20.12 7.74 7.21
CA GLY A 31 -20.75 8.16 5.97
C GLY A 31 -20.70 9.67 5.76
N THR A 32 -20.93 10.48 6.79
CA THR A 32 -21.10 11.93 6.67
C THR A 32 -19.88 12.77 6.99
N THR A 33 -18.95 12.31 7.83
CA THR A 33 -17.80 13.12 8.22
C THR A 33 -16.79 13.27 7.08
N GLU A 34 -16.20 14.46 6.99
CA GLU A 34 -15.06 14.78 6.11
C GLU A 34 -13.77 14.99 6.94
N ASN A 35 -13.86 14.98 8.28
CA ASN A 35 -12.71 15.16 9.14
C ASN A 35 -11.91 13.85 9.23
N LEU A 36 -10.68 13.86 8.70
CA LEU A 36 -9.83 12.67 8.62
C LEU A 36 -9.50 12.05 9.99
N ILE A 37 -9.33 12.85 11.04
CA ILE A 37 -9.08 12.35 12.40
C ILE A 37 -10.33 11.67 12.95
N GLU A 38 -11.52 12.26 12.70
CA GLU A 38 -12.78 11.65 13.09
C GLU A 38 -13.05 10.34 12.35
N ILE A 39 -12.68 10.25 11.06
CA ILE A 39 -12.74 9.00 10.29
C ILE A 39 -11.94 7.89 10.96
N LEU A 40 -10.71 8.18 11.41
CA LEU A 40 -9.85 7.19 12.07
C LEU A 40 -10.43 6.74 13.42
N ASP A 41 -10.91 7.68 14.23
CA ASP A 41 -11.54 7.39 15.53
C ASP A 41 -12.80 6.54 15.37
N VAL A 42 -13.68 6.90 14.43
CA VAL A 42 -14.89 6.15 14.12
C VAL A 42 -14.56 4.77 13.56
N LEU A 43 -13.59 4.67 12.64
CA LEU A 43 -13.14 3.39 12.12
C LEU A 43 -12.63 2.48 13.24
N GLN A 44 -11.78 2.99 14.13
CA GLN A 44 -11.28 2.22 15.27
C GLN A 44 -12.44 1.69 16.14
N LYS A 45 -13.45 2.54 16.44
CA LYS A 45 -14.65 2.12 17.19
C LYS A 45 -15.48 1.06 16.47
N ILE A 46 -15.55 1.10 15.13
CA ILE A 46 -16.20 0.06 14.33
C ILE A 46 -15.41 -1.24 14.41
N LEU A 47 -14.08 -1.18 14.33
CA LEU A 47 -13.21 -2.36 14.41
C LEU A 47 -13.22 -3.02 15.80
N ASP A 48 -13.37 -2.22 16.86
CA ASP A 48 -13.50 -2.69 18.24
C ASP A 48 -14.94 -3.17 18.58
N PHE A 49 -15.89 -3.04 17.64
CA PHE A 49 -17.27 -3.45 17.87
C PHE A 49 -17.39 -4.97 17.94
N ASP A 50 -17.63 -5.50 19.14
CA ASP A 50 -17.88 -6.92 19.34
C ASP A 50 -19.35 -7.28 19.10
N SER A 51 -19.63 -7.88 17.95
CA SER A 51 -20.95 -8.37 17.59
C SER A 51 -21.44 -9.55 18.44
N HIS A 52 -20.54 -10.25 19.14
CA HIS A 52 -20.89 -11.33 20.07
C HIS A 52 -21.53 -10.83 21.37
N GLN A 53 -21.52 -9.52 21.61
CA GLN A 53 -22.28 -8.91 22.71
C GLN A 53 -23.79 -9.04 22.51
N SER A 54 -24.26 -9.18 21.26
CA SER A 54 -25.64 -9.49 20.93
C SER A 54 -25.97 -10.95 21.26
N LYS A 55 -26.93 -11.17 22.16
CA LYS A 55 -27.31 -12.54 22.59
C LYS A 55 -28.58 -13.05 21.92
N MET A 56 -29.48 -12.17 21.51
CA MET A 56 -30.77 -12.56 20.92
C MET A 56 -30.77 -12.41 19.40
N VAL A 57 -30.02 -11.44 18.87
CA VAL A 57 -30.05 -11.12 17.44
C VAL A 57 -28.84 -11.76 16.76
N ARG A 58 -28.97 -13.05 16.44
CA ARG A 58 -28.15 -13.73 15.42
C ARG A 58 -28.92 -13.74 14.10
N ILE A 59 -29.26 -12.56 13.58
CA ILE A 59 -29.94 -12.47 12.30
C ILE A 59 -28.89 -12.66 11.22
N ASP A 60 -29.10 -13.64 10.33
CA ASP A 60 -28.49 -13.66 9.01
C ASP A 60 -28.95 -12.38 8.29
N ASN A 61 -28.13 -11.34 8.36
CA ASN A 61 -28.48 -10.00 7.94
C ASN A 61 -27.70 -9.67 6.66
N PRO A 62 -28.38 -9.40 5.53
CA PRO A 62 -27.72 -8.96 4.30
C PRO A 62 -26.98 -7.62 4.47
N PHE A 63 -27.21 -6.88 5.56
CA PHE A 63 -26.52 -5.64 5.91
C PHE A 63 -25.37 -5.82 6.91
N TRP A 64 -24.99 -7.06 7.25
CA TRP A 64 -23.75 -7.32 8.00
C TRP A 64 -22.56 -7.33 7.04
N PHE A 65 -21.63 -6.40 7.24
CA PHE A 65 -20.42 -6.23 6.43
C PHE A 65 -19.17 -6.51 7.29
N PRO A 66 -18.15 -7.19 6.73
CA PRO A 66 -16.90 -7.48 7.43
C PRO A 66 -16.07 -6.20 7.63
N ASP A 67 -15.14 -6.23 8.58
CA ASP A 67 -14.21 -5.12 8.87
C ASP A 67 -13.51 -4.56 7.63
N THR A 68 -13.13 -5.43 6.69
CA THR A 68 -12.48 -5.05 5.44
C THR A 68 -13.33 -4.11 4.59
N HIS A 69 -14.65 -4.22 4.65
CA HIS A 69 -15.57 -3.28 4.01
C HIS A 69 -15.40 -1.87 4.58
N TRP A 70 -15.43 -1.75 5.91
CA TRP A 70 -15.33 -0.48 6.62
C TRP A 70 -13.93 0.16 6.48
N VAL A 71 -12.88 -0.65 6.53
CA VAL A 71 -11.50 -0.18 6.25
C VAL A 71 -11.38 0.34 4.82
N THR A 72 -11.97 -0.37 3.85
CA THR A 72 -11.94 0.08 2.45
C THR A 72 -12.71 1.39 2.25
N LEU A 73 -13.86 1.56 2.89
CA LEU A 73 -14.62 2.81 2.87
C LEU A 73 -13.86 3.98 3.52
N ALA A 74 -13.25 3.73 4.68
CA ALA A 74 -12.45 4.76 5.34
C ALA A 74 -11.27 5.18 4.46
N PHE A 75 -10.53 4.24 3.89
CA PHE A 75 -9.44 4.54 2.96
C PHE A 75 -9.93 5.32 1.73
N ALA A 76 -11.12 5.00 1.20
CA ALA A 76 -11.72 5.74 0.10
C ALA A 76 -11.86 7.22 0.43
N LYS A 77 -12.23 7.57 1.68
CA LYS A 77 -12.34 8.96 2.10
C LYS A 77 -11.00 9.69 2.11
N PHE A 78 -9.92 9.05 2.58
CA PHE A 78 -8.56 9.59 2.44
C PHE A 78 -8.19 9.80 0.97
N ALA A 79 -8.45 8.80 0.13
CA ALA A 79 -8.17 8.86 -1.30
C ALA A 79 -8.96 9.96 -2.03
N MET A 80 -10.22 10.17 -1.66
CA MET A 80 -11.07 11.26 -2.16
C MET A 80 -10.58 12.63 -1.67
N SER A 81 -10.23 12.74 -0.38
CA SER A 81 -9.72 13.99 0.21
C SER A 81 -8.40 14.44 -0.41
N ALA A 82 -7.55 13.51 -0.85
CA ALA A 82 -6.31 13.82 -1.55
C ALA A 82 -6.53 14.60 -2.88
N SER A 83 -7.75 14.59 -3.44
CA SER A 83 -8.22 15.47 -4.53
C SER A 83 -7.39 15.47 -5.84
N LEU A 84 -6.59 14.42 -6.12
CA LEU A 84 -5.76 14.38 -7.33
C LEU A 84 -6.51 13.90 -8.58
N SER A 85 -7.42 12.94 -8.40
CA SER A 85 -8.30 12.36 -9.44
C SER A 85 -9.41 11.56 -8.78
N THR A 86 -10.45 11.20 -9.54
CA THR A 86 -11.66 10.58 -9.00
C THR A 86 -11.37 9.20 -8.40
N THR A 87 -11.94 8.93 -7.22
CA THR A 87 -12.01 7.58 -6.64
C THR A 87 -13.47 7.15 -6.63
N VAL A 88 -13.78 6.02 -7.25
CA VAL A 88 -15.12 5.45 -7.27
C VAL A 88 -15.15 4.24 -6.34
N VAL A 89 -16.16 4.19 -5.48
CA VAL A 89 -16.41 3.05 -4.59
C VAL A 89 -17.58 2.27 -5.17
N THR A 90 -17.39 0.97 -5.41
CA THR A 90 -18.43 0.08 -5.91
C THR A 90 -18.63 -1.08 -4.94
N LEU A 91 -19.86 -1.56 -4.79
CA LEU A 91 -20.14 -2.82 -4.10
C LEU A 91 -20.49 -3.87 -5.16
N PRO A 92 -19.58 -4.80 -5.49
CA PRO A 92 -19.86 -5.83 -6.48
C PRO A 92 -21.06 -6.70 -6.06
N GLN A 93 -21.85 -7.14 -7.03
CA GLN A 93 -23.01 -8.00 -6.75
C GLN A 93 -22.57 -9.28 -6.03
N ALA A 94 -23.36 -9.69 -5.03
CA ALA A 94 -23.09 -10.85 -4.18
C ALA A 94 -21.79 -10.79 -3.34
N GLN A 95 -21.05 -9.68 -3.36
CA GLN A 95 -19.93 -9.44 -2.44
C GLN A 95 -20.36 -8.62 -1.22
N LYS A 96 -19.58 -8.72 -0.15
CA LYS A 96 -19.75 -7.96 1.10
C LYS A 96 -18.63 -6.92 1.32
N VAL A 97 -17.73 -6.76 0.37
CA VAL A 97 -16.63 -5.80 0.48
C VAL A 97 -16.71 -4.89 -0.72
N VAL A 98 -16.58 -3.58 -0.48
CA VAL A 98 -16.51 -2.62 -1.58
C VAL A 98 -15.15 -2.71 -2.28
N GLU A 99 -15.13 -2.32 -3.54
CA GLU A 99 -13.91 -2.15 -4.33
C GLU A 99 -13.71 -0.67 -4.64
N LEU A 100 -12.45 -0.27 -4.67
CA LEU A 100 -11.97 1.05 -5.04
C LEU A 100 -11.50 1.02 -6.48
N HIS A 101 -11.96 1.98 -7.27
CA HIS A 101 -11.48 2.23 -8.62
C HIS A 101 -10.90 3.63 -8.68
N PHE A 102 -9.63 3.73 -9.04
CA PHE A 102 -8.95 5.01 -9.22
C PHE A 102 -9.02 5.39 -10.70
N GLU A 103 -9.39 6.63 -11.00
CA GLU A 103 -9.52 7.13 -12.37
C GLU A 103 -8.23 6.94 -13.19
N GLU A 104 -7.07 7.09 -12.55
CA GLU A 104 -5.77 6.87 -13.17
C GLU A 104 -5.56 5.40 -13.60
N TRP A 105 -6.20 4.43 -12.96
CA TRP A 105 -6.10 3.01 -13.26
C TRP A 105 -7.48 2.39 -13.53
N PRO A 106 -8.12 2.71 -14.67
CA PRO A 106 -9.53 2.37 -14.92
C PRO A 106 -9.79 0.86 -15.03
N ASN A 107 -8.75 0.07 -15.34
CA ASN A 107 -8.83 -1.39 -15.51
C ASN A 107 -8.35 -2.16 -14.26
N ALA A 108 -8.11 -1.48 -13.15
CA ALA A 108 -7.74 -2.10 -11.88
C ALA A 108 -8.81 -1.81 -10.83
N SER A 109 -8.97 -2.74 -9.88
CA SER A 109 -9.75 -2.49 -8.67
C SER A 109 -8.98 -2.95 -7.44
N PHE A 110 -9.24 -2.29 -6.32
CA PHE A 110 -8.53 -2.52 -5.07
C PHE A 110 -9.51 -2.71 -3.92
N ARG A 111 -9.16 -3.54 -2.95
CA ARG A 111 -9.94 -3.70 -1.72
C ARG A 111 -9.03 -4.06 -0.57
N PHE A 112 -9.47 -3.82 0.65
CA PHE A 112 -8.75 -4.33 1.80
C PHE A 112 -9.05 -5.80 2.07
N THR A 113 -8.02 -6.57 2.38
CA THR A 113 -8.09 -7.93 2.92
C THR A 113 -7.47 -7.96 4.31
N LYS A 114 -7.89 -8.91 5.17
CA LYS A 114 -7.30 -9.03 6.51
C LYS A 114 -5.87 -9.55 6.40
N ALA A 115 -4.93 -8.91 7.07
CA ALA A 115 -3.59 -9.46 7.24
C ALA A 115 -3.64 -10.67 8.21
N PRO A 116 -2.69 -11.61 8.13
CA PRO A 116 -2.54 -12.69 9.10
C PRO A 116 -2.47 -12.15 10.54
N LEU A 117 -2.98 -12.94 11.50
CA LEU A 117 -3.09 -12.52 12.90
C LEU A 117 -1.74 -12.04 13.49
N ALA A 118 -0.64 -12.65 13.07
CA ALA A 118 0.71 -12.28 13.50
C ALA A 118 1.10 -10.85 13.09
N ALA A 119 0.72 -10.43 11.87
CA ALA A 119 0.91 -9.06 11.40
C ALA A 119 -0.10 -8.11 12.04
N GLY A 120 -1.38 -8.51 12.12
CA GLY A 120 -2.49 -7.61 12.44
C GLY A 120 -2.72 -6.59 11.32
N GLY A 121 -3.81 -5.81 11.35
CA GLY A 121 -4.11 -4.83 10.30
C GLY A 121 -4.66 -5.44 9.01
N TYR A 122 -4.52 -4.70 7.90
CA TYR A 122 -5.17 -4.99 6.62
C TYR A 122 -4.23 -4.70 5.45
N TYR A 123 -4.36 -5.46 4.36
CA TYR A 123 -3.65 -5.20 3.11
C TYR A 123 -4.56 -4.55 2.08
N LEU A 124 -4.11 -3.49 1.40
CA LEU A 124 -4.73 -3.08 0.15
C LEU A 124 -4.27 -4.03 -0.95
N GLU A 125 -5.21 -4.74 -1.55
CA GLU A 125 -4.96 -5.78 -2.54
C GLU A 125 -5.57 -5.37 -3.89
N GLU A 126 -4.76 -5.43 -4.95
CA GLU A 126 -5.26 -5.39 -6.33
C GLU A 126 -5.95 -6.72 -6.66
N THR A 127 -7.17 -6.65 -7.18
CA THR A 127 -8.08 -7.82 -7.21
C THR A 127 -7.82 -8.80 -8.35
N ALA A 128 -7.27 -8.38 -9.48
CA ALA A 128 -7.08 -9.26 -10.63
C ALA A 128 -5.93 -10.26 -10.40
N GLN A 129 -4.86 -9.83 -9.73
CA GLN A 129 -3.66 -10.63 -9.49
C GLN A 129 -3.40 -10.90 -7.99
N ASN A 130 -4.25 -10.40 -7.10
CA ASN A 130 -4.11 -10.51 -5.64
C ASN A 130 -2.79 -9.91 -5.13
N LEU A 131 -2.38 -8.78 -5.71
CA LEU A 131 -1.14 -8.10 -5.33
C LEU A 131 -1.39 -7.21 -4.11
N ARG A 132 -0.84 -7.59 -2.97
CA ARG A 132 -0.93 -6.85 -1.70
C ARG A 132 0.06 -5.69 -1.71
N VAL A 133 -0.40 -4.49 -2.05
CA VAL A 133 0.49 -3.35 -2.32
C VAL A 133 0.69 -2.42 -1.14
N LEU A 134 -0.26 -2.34 -0.22
CA LEU A 134 -0.13 -1.54 1.00
C LEU A 134 -0.52 -2.36 2.22
N TYR A 135 0.00 -1.97 3.36
CA TYR A 135 -0.38 -2.42 4.69
C TYR A 135 -0.91 -1.23 5.48
N TRP A 136 -2.06 -1.41 6.13
CA TRP A 136 -2.64 -0.42 7.02
C TRP A 136 -3.07 -1.06 8.34
N ASP A 137 -2.43 -0.65 9.43
CA ASP A 137 -2.85 -0.98 10.79
C ASP A 137 -3.35 0.29 11.47
N VAL A 138 -4.68 0.37 11.60
CA VAL A 138 -5.36 1.51 12.22
C VAL A 138 -5.06 1.58 13.72
N VAL A 139 -4.95 0.42 14.39
CA VAL A 139 -4.78 0.35 15.84
C VAL A 139 -3.35 0.69 16.24
N ARG A 140 -2.37 0.18 15.51
CA ARG A 140 -0.94 0.46 15.76
C ARG A 140 -0.40 1.68 15.01
N ARG A 141 -1.26 2.36 14.24
CA ARG A 141 -0.94 3.54 13.42
C ARG A 141 0.24 3.30 12.48
N ARG A 142 0.14 2.28 11.63
CA ARG A 142 1.18 1.90 10.67
C ARG A 142 0.64 1.93 9.26
N PHE A 143 1.40 2.50 8.33
CA PHE A 143 1.04 2.55 6.92
C PHE A 143 2.27 2.33 6.03
N TYR A 144 2.36 1.15 5.42
CA TYR A 144 3.57 0.72 4.71
C TYR A 144 3.26 0.26 3.28
N LEU A 145 4.18 0.51 2.36
CA LEU A 145 4.16 -0.03 1.00
C LEU A 145 4.91 -1.36 0.96
N ASP A 146 4.34 -2.36 0.29
CA ASP A 146 5.09 -3.55 -0.12
C ASP A 146 5.85 -3.19 -1.41
N ALA A 147 7.16 -2.95 -1.29
CA ALA A 147 7.94 -2.47 -2.42
C ALA A 147 8.06 -3.50 -3.55
N GLN A 148 7.92 -4.79 -3.22
CA GLN A 148 8.04 -5.91 -4.15
C GLN A 148 6.75 -6.13 -4.92
N GLN A 149 5.62 -6.18 -4.21
CA GLN A 149 4.30 -6.31 -4.81
C GLN A 149 3.95 -5.05 -5.61
N PHE A 150 4.33 -3.86 -5.14
CA PHE A 150 4.12 -2.63 -5.90
C PHE A 150 4.98 -2.59 -7.19
N ALA A 151 6.24 -3.05 -7.14
CA ALA A 151 7.06 -3.21 -8.35
C ALA A 151 6.46 -4.21 -9.34
N THR A 152 5.79 -5.25 -8.85
CA THR A 152 5.05 -6.21 -9.70
C THR A 152 3.79 -5.55 -10.29
N LEU A 153 3.06 -4.79 -9.48
CA LEU A 153 1.83 -4.10 -9.86
C LEU A 153 2.05 -3.18 -11.08
N VAL A 154 3.13 -2.38 -11.09
CA VAL A 154 3.40 -1.43 -12.18
C VAL A 154 3.64 -2.07 -13.55
N GLN A 155 3.82 -3.40 -13.60
CA GLN A 155 4.05 -4.17 -14.82
C GLN A 155 2.87 -5.05 -15.21
N THR A 156 1.75 -4.93 -14.50
CA THR A 156 0.48 -5.55 -14.91
C THR A 156 -0.06 -4.90 -16.18
N GLU A 157 -0.79 -5.68 -16.99
CA GLU A 157 -1.37 -5.19 -18.25
C GLU A 157 -2.24 -3.95 -18.04
N ALA A 158 -3.06 -3.94 -16.99
CA ALA A 158 -3.91 -2.81 -16.64
C ALA A 158 -3.12 -1.50 -16.46
N LEU A 159 -1.98 -1.56 -15.76
CA LEU A 159 -1.15 -0.39 -15.49
C LEU A 159 -0.24 -0.02 -16.66
N GLN A 160 0.21 -1.00 -17.45
CA GLN A 160 0.94 -0.73 -18.69
C GLN A 160 0.07 0.02 -19.71
N ILE A 161 -1.21 -0.33 -19.82
CA ILE A 161 -2.17 0.38 -20.67
C ILE A 161 -2.43 1.80 -20.14
N ALA A 162 -2.54 1.98 -18.82
CA ALA A 162 -2.74 3.30 -18.20
C ALA A 162 -1.54 4.25 -18.38
N GLY A 163 -0.33 3.70 -18.45
CA GLY A 163 0.90 4.45 -18.72
C GLY A 163 1.50 5.12 -17.48
N VAL A 164 2.54 5.92 -17.71
CA VAL A 164 3.45 6.42 -16.67
C VAL A 164 2.87 7.62 -15.92
N GLU A 165 2.09 8.47 -16.60
CA GLU A 165 1.41 9.60 -15.97
C GLU A 165 0.36 9.12 -14.96
N ALA A 166 -0.35 8.04 -15.28
CA ALA A 166 -1.27 7.39 -14.37
C ALA A 166 -0.55 6.85 -13.12
N LEU A 167 0.58 6.15 -13.29
CA LEU A 167 1.41 5.68 -12.17
C LEU A 167 1.89 6.85 -11.29
N ALA A 168 2.40 7.92 -11.91
CA ALA A 168 2.84 9.10 -11.18
C ALA A 168 1.70 9.77 -10.38
N THR A 169 0.50 9.79 -10.94
CA THR A 169 -0.70 10.32 -10.26
C THR A 169 -1.10 9.44 -9.07
N PHE A 170 -1.10 8.12 -9.24
CA PHE A 170 -1.37 7.19 -8.16
C PHE A 170 -0.34 7.30 -7.03
N GLN A 171 0.95 7.38 -7.37
CA GLN A 171 2.01 7.56 -6.38
C GLN A 171 1.87 8.87 -5.59
N LYS A 172 1.52 9.98 -6.27
CA LYS A 172 1.20 11.23 -5.59
C LYS A 172 0.01 11.09 -4.66
N ARG A 173 -1.01 10.30 -5.03
CA ARG A 173 -2.16 10.00 -4.17
C ARG A 173 -1.71 9.27 -2.92
N LEU A 174 -0.85 8.25 -3.05
CA LEU A 174 -0.31 7.53 -1.90
C LEU A 174 0.50 8.44 -0.98
N THR A 175 1.32 9.33 -1.54
CA THR A 175 2.07 10.32 -0.76
C THR A 175 1.14 11.30 -0.03
N ALA A 176 0.09 11.81 -0.71
CA ALA A 176 -0.88 12.70 -0.08
C ALA A 176 -1.68 12.01 1.04
N ILE A 177 -2.06 10.74 0.87
CA ILE A 177 -2.69 9.94 1.93
C ILE A 177 -1.71 9.74 3.10
N ALA A 178 -0.43 9.47 2.82
CA ALA A 178 0.60 9.38 3.85
C ALA A 178 0.74 10.70 4.63
N GLU A 179 0.77 11.85 3.96
CA GLU A 179 0.81 13.16 4.62
C GLU A 179 -0.41 13.36 5.55
N GLN A 180 -1.61 13.00 5.09
CA GLN A 180 -2.82 13.04 5.90
C GLN A 180 -2.75 12.12 7.13
N LEU A 181 -2.19 10.92 6.98
CA LEU A 181 -2.00 9.98 8.10
C LEU A 181 -0.87 10.41 9.05
N ALA A 182 0.13 11.13 8.56
CA ALA A 182 1.22 11.66 9.37
C ALA A 182 0.71 12.68 10.41
N GLU A 183 -0.32 13.46 10.06
CA GLU A 183 -1.01 14.35 11.01
C GLU A 183 -1.65 13.60 12.19
N ALA A 184 -1.92 12.30 12.04
CA ALA A 184 -2.45 11.42 13.08
C ALA A 184 -1.37 10.54 13.75
N ASP A 185 -0.09 10.91 13.61
CA ASP A 185 1.08 10.21 14.17
C ASP A 185 1.26 8.77 13.67
N TYR A 186 1.00 8.51 12.38
CA TYR A 186 1.28 7.21 11.78
C TYR A 186 2.78 7.01 11.49
N ASP A 187 3.28 5.81 11.75
CA ASP A 187 4.56 5.33 11.21
C ASP A 187 4.37 4.96 9.74
N ILE A 188 5.05 5.69 8.86
CA ILE A 188 4.84 5.63 7.41
C ILE A 188 6.13 5.23 6.70
N VAL A 189 6.05 4.23 5.82
CA VAL A 189 7.18 3.75 5.01
C VAL A 189 6.70 3.45 3.60
N LEU A 190 6.92 4.40 2.68
CA LEU A 190 6.59 4.28 1.25
C LEU A 190 7.86 4.43 0.39
N PRO A 191 8.80 3.47 0.42
CA PRO A 191 10.09 3.61 -0.26
C PRO A 191 9.91 3.80 -1.76
N GLY A 192 10.54 4.83 -2.32
CA GLY A 192 10.56 5.07 -3.76
C GLY A 192 9.27 5.60 -4.36
N SER A 193 8.20 5.87 -3.59
CA SER A 193 6.94 6.38 -4.13
C SER A 193 6.97 7.88 -4.45
N ASP A 194 7.74 8.66 -3.69
CA ASP A 194 7.80 10.12 -3.82
C ASP A 194 8.94 10.57 -4.74
N ALA A 195 8.60 11.22 -5.86
CA ALA A 195 9.56 11.72 -6.84
C ALA A 195 10.48 12.82 -6.31
N ALA A 196 10.08 13.54 -5.26
CA ALA A 196 10.96 14.50 -4.59
C ALA A 196 12.06 13.81 -3.76
N ASN A 197 11.84 12.54 -3.38
CA ASN A 197 12.69 11.78 -2.45
C ASN A 197 13.14 10.45 -3.08
N GLN A 198 14.00 10.54 -4.10
CA GLN A 198 14.57 9.37 -4.79
C GLN A 198 16.07 9.15 -4.54
N GLY A 199 16.62 9.79 -3.50
CA GLY A 199 17.98 9.55 -3.03
C GLY A 199 18.01 8.51 -1.91
N ASN A 200 19.10 7.76 -1.83
CA ASN A 200 19.40 6.77 -0.80
C ASN A 200 18.31 5.70 -0.62
N LEU A 201 17.74 5.21 -1.73
CA LEU A 201 16.75 4.13 -1.72
C LEU A 201 17.46 2.80 -1.42
N VAL A 202 17.47 2.42 -0.15
CA VAL A 202 18.23 1.28 0.38
C VAL A 202 17.73 -0.05 -0.21
N MET A 203 18.65 -0.89 -0.70
CA MET A 203 18.34 -2.26 -1.13
C MET A 203 18.21 -3.22 0.06
N THR A 204 17.44 -4.29 -0.12
CA THR A 204 17.13 -5.28 0.93
C THR A 204 18.38 -5.95 1.48
N GLN A 205 19.31 -6.37 0.61
CA GLN A 205 20.58 -6.95 1.04
C GLN A 205 21.72 -5.94 1.09
N LYS A 206 22.60 -6.17 2.06
CA LYS A 206 23.84 -5.42 2.27
C LYS A 206 24.86 -5.71 1.18
N ASP A 207 25.28 -6.95 1.02
CA ASP A 207 26.36 -7.31 0.11
C ASP A 207 25.83 -7.82 -1.23
N LEU A 208 25.72 -6.93 -2.21
CA LEU A 208 25.38 -7.30 -3.57
C LEU A 208 26.56 -8.03 -4.25
N SER A 209 26.32 -9.24 -4.75
CA SER A 209 27.32 -9.99 -5.51
C SER A 209 27.62 -9.32 -6.86
N ALA A 210 28.87 -9.42 -7.33
CA ALA A 210 29.29 -8.88 -8.62
C ALA A 210 28.43 -9.41 -9.79
N ASP A 211 28.06 -10.68 -9.78
CA ASP A 211 27.24 -11.31 -10.83
C ASP A 211 25.89 -10.62 -11.04
N ILE A 212 25.29 -10.08 -9.98
CA ILE A 212 24.00 -9.36 -10.07
C ILE A 212 24.20 -8.02 -10.79
N LEU A 213 25.28 -7.30 -10.50
CA LEU A 213 25.61 -6.07 -11.22
C LEU A 213 25.97 -6.38 -12.67
N ASP A 214 26.79 -7.41 -12.92
CA ASP A 214 27.18 -7.81 -14.28
C ASP A 214 25.95 -8.20 -15.13
N ALA A 215 24.95 -8.86 -14.53
CA ALA A 215 23.67 -9.14 -15.19
C ALA A 215 22.94 -7.85 -15.61
N LEU A 216 23.01 -6.79 -14.81
CA LEU A 216 22.47 -5.47 -15.18
C LEU A 216 23.26 -4.85 -16.33
N PHE A 217 24.60 -4.90 -16.31
CA PHE A 217 25.46 -4.43 -17.40
C PHE A 217 25.11 -5.09 -18.73
N VAL A 218 25.02 -6.42 -18.75
CA VAL A 218 24.69 -7.20 -19.95
C VAL A 218 23.27 -6.87 -20.45
N SER A 219 22.31 -6.74 -19.54
CA SER A 219 20.91 -6.45 -19.89
C SER A 219 20.74 -5.04 -20.44
N ALA A 220 21.43 -4.06 -19.86
CA ALA A 220 21.45 -2.67 -20.32
C ALA A 220 22.13 -2.53 -21.71
N ALA A 221 23.29 -3.17 -21.89
CA ALA A 221 24.04 -3.11 -23.15
C ALA A 221 23.25 -3.71 -24.33
N LYS A 222 22.51 -4.80 -24.11
CA LYS A 222 21.60 -5.38 -25.11
C LYS A 222 20.49 -4.43 -25.57
N GLN A 223 20.16 -3.43 -24.76
CA GLN A 223 19.18 -2.39 -25.04
C GLN A 223 19.85 -1.04 -25.37
N GLN A 224 21.15 -1.04 -25.68
CA GLN A 224 21.94 0.14 -26.06
C GLN A 224 22.08 1.22 -24.97
N PHE A 225 21.83 0.87 -23.70
CA PHE A 225 22.14 1.75 -22.58
C PHE A 225 23.60 1.59 -22.17
N ILE A 226 24.26 2.72 -21.90
CA ILE A 226 25.65 2.75 -21.45
C ILE A 226 25.66 2.79 -19.92
N LEU A 227 26.21 1.73 -19.33
CA LEU A 227 26.46 1.64 -17.90
C LEU A 227 27.90 2.03 -17.61
N LYS A 228 28.12 3.06 -16.79
CA LYS A 228 29.46 3.51 -16.41
C LYS A 228 29.73 3.13 -14.96
N ARG A 229 30.94 2.65 -14.69
CA ARG A 229 31.35 2.35 -13.33
C ARG A 229 31.77 3.65 -12.64
N ILE A 230 31.26 3.86 -11.43
CA ILE A 230 31.67 4.97 -10.56
C ILE A 230 32.82 4.44 -9.69
N GLN A 231 33.99 5.09 -9.78
CA GLN A 231 35.21 4.71 -9.07
C GLN A 231 35.83 5.86 -8.25
N ASN A 232 35.04 6.92 -7.97
CA ASN A 232 35.52 8.10 -7.24
C ASN A 232 35.25 7.93 -5.73
N GLU A 233 34.77 8.97 -5.04
CA GLU A 233 34.46 8.92 -3.59
C GLU A 233 33.38 7.87 -3.23
N GLN A 234 32.59 7.46 -4.20
CA GLN A 234 31.61 6.37 -4.11
C GLN A 234 31.97 5.26 -5.11
N THR A 235 31.76 4.01 -4.71
CA THR A 235 31.86 2.85 -5.60
C THR A 235 30.47 2.49 -6.09
N GLY A 236 30.30 2.27 -7.39
CA GLY A 236 28.98 1.95 -7.91
C GLY A 236 28.90 1.88 -9.43
N ALA A 237 27.69 2.05 -9.92
CA ALA A 237 27.36 2.10 -11.34
C ALA A 237 26.36 3.23 -11.62
N GLU A 238 26.44 3.84 -12.80
CA GLU A 238 25.44 4.78 -13.32
C GLU A 238 24.92 4.33 -14.68
N ILE A 239 23.63 4.58 -14.91
CA ILE A 239 22.93 4.39 -16.18
C ILE A 239 22.31 5.72 -16.57
N ALA A 240 22.70 6.27 -17.71
CA ALA A 240 22.05 7.45 -18.28
C ALA A 240 20.84 7.00 -19.12
N VAL A 241 19.67 7.56 -18.85
CA VAL A 241 18.39 7.29 -19.52
C VAL A 241 17.77 8.63 -19.91
N GLY A 242 18.20 9.16 -21.06
CA GLY A 242 17.84 10.53 -21.45
C GLY A 242 18.36 11.54 -20.43
N ASP A 243 17.45 12.32 -19.85
CA ASP A 243 17.75 13.33 -18.82
C ASP A 243 17.76 12.76 -17.39
N VAL A 244 17.46 11.47 -17.22
CA VAL A 244 17.47 10.78 -15.91
C VAL A 244 18.74 9.96 -15.75
N ILE A 245 19.33 9.97 -14.55
CA ILE A 245 20.46 9.10 -14.21
C ILE A 245 20.05 8.16 -13.07
N ILE A 246 20.18 6.86 -13.31
CA ILE A 246 20.03 5.82 -12.30
C ILE A 246 21.42 5.52 -11.74
N LYS A 247 21.65 5.75 -10.45
CA LYS A 247 22.90 5.36 -9.78
C LYS A 247 22.64 4.22 -8.82
N LEU A 248 23.49 3.20 -8.88
CA LEU A 248 23.58 2.13 -7.90
C LEU A 248 24.87 2.37 -7.12
N LEU A 249 24.74 2.75 -5.87
CA LEU A 249 25.86 3.22 -5.06
C LEU A 249 26.07 2.31 -3.86
N GLN A 250 27.33 2.09 -3.56
CA GLN A 250 27.79 1.28 -2.45
C GLN A 250 28.30 2.21 -1.34
N GLN A 251 27.71 2.11 -0.15
CA GLN A 251 28.22 2.75 1.06
C GLN A 251 28.76 1.68 2.01
N ARG A 252 29.97 1.86 2.53
CA ARG A 252 30.48 0.99 3.59
C ARG A 252 29.74 1.26 4.89
N VAL A 253 29.31 0.20 5.55
CA VAL A 253 28.66 0.26 6.87
C VAL A 253 29.49 -0.51 7.89
N ASP A 254 29.22 -0.28 9.18
CA ASP A 254 29.93 -0.94 10.26
C ASP A 254 29.88 -2.46 10.14
N GLY A 255 31.01 -3.10 10.48
CA GLY A 255 31.20 -4.55 10.34
C GLY A 255 31.79 -4.99 9.00
N GLY A 256 32.22 -4.06 8.14
CA GLY A 256 32.90 -4.38 6.88
C GLY A 256 31.97 -4.78 5.74
N HIS A 257 30.66 -4.72 5.97
CA HIS A 257 29.65 -4.91 4.94
C HIS A 257 29.49 -3.66 4.09
N ALA A 258 29.00 -3.86 2.88
CA ALA A 258 28.49 -2.80 2.06
C ALA A 258 26.97 -2.67 2.24
N GLN A 259 26.41 -1.49 1.98
CA GLN A 259 24.99 -1.29 1.81
C GLN A 259 24.80 -0.64 0.44
N TRP A 260 23.99 -1.27 -0.40
CA TRP A 260 23.63 -0.73 -1.69
C TRP A 260 22.37 0.12 -1.59
N HIS A 261 22.34 1.20 -2.36
CA HIS A 261 21.18 2.06 -2.54
C HIS A 261 21.04 2.50 -3.99
N TYR A 262 19.83 2.87 -4.39
CA TYR A 262 19.57 3.60 -5.62
C TYR A 262 19.49 5.09 -5.35
N ASP A 263 20.08 5.87 -6.23
CA ASP A 263 19.76 7.29 -6.41
C ASP A 263 19.20 7.48 -7.80
N ILE A 264 17.98 8.02 -7.91
CA ILE A 264 17.41 8.46 -9.18
C ILE A 264 17.59 9.98 -9.25
N VAL A 265 18.46 10.42 -10.16
CA VAL A 265 18.71 11.84 -10.41
C VAL A 265 17.84 12.27 -11.58
N ASP A 266 16.84 13.10 -11.27
CA ASP A 266 15.95 13.75 -12.22
C ASP A 266 15.75 15.21 -11.80
N ASP A 267 16.27 16.14 -12.58
CA ASP A 267 16.21 17.58 -12.29
C ASP A 267 14.77 18.11 -12.21
N HIS A 268 13.82 17.40 -12.83
CA HIS A 268 12.40 17.80 -12.84
C HIS A 268 11.58 17.16 -11.71
N GLN A 269 12.14 16.22 -10.94
CA GLN A 269 11.47 15.51 -9.84
C GLN A 269 10.12 14.88 -10.26
N LYS A 270 10.09 14.24 -11.43
CA LYS A 270 8.92 13.54 -11.98
C LYS A 270 9.09 12.03 -11.99
N VAL A 271 10.32 11.56 -11.99
CA VAL A 271 10.66 10.15 -12.17
C VAL A 271 10.95 9.50 -10.83
N THR A 272 10.36 8.33 -10.63
CA THR A 272 10.64 7.44 -9.52
C THR A 272 11.26 6.13 -10.01
N ILE A 273 11.80 5.34 -9.09
CA ILE A 273 12.24 3.98 -9.41
C ILE A 273 11.11 3.13 -10.02
N TYR A 274 9.85 3.31 -9.58
CA TYR A 274 8.71 2.58 -10.13
C TYR A 274 8.34 3.01 -11.55
N THR A 275 8.43 4.30 -11.87
CA THR A 275 8.25 4.78 -13.25
C THR A 275 9.36 4.24 -14.16
N LEU A 276 10.59 4.14 -13.67
CA LEU A 276 11.70 3.51 -14.40
C LEU A 276 11.47 2.02 -14.60
N LEU A 277 10.98 1.30 -13.58
CA LEU A 277 10.58 -0.10 -13.72
C LEU A 277 9.48 -0.25 -14.77
N GLN A 278 8.51 0.67 -14.84
CA GLN A 278 7.47 0.65 -15.87
C GLN A 278 8.03 0.87 -17.29
N GLN A 279 8.94 1.84 -17.46
CA GLN A 279 9.44 2.29 -18.76
C GLN A 279 10.62 1.50 -19.32
N LEU A 280 11.39 0.81 -18.47
CA LEU A 280 12.64 0.15 -18.85
C LEU A 280 12.53 -1.38 -18.67
N PRO A 281 12.12 -2.14 -19.70
CA PRO A 281 11.93 -3.60 -19.59
C PRO A 281 13.19 -4.37 -19.20
N PHE A 282 14.39 -3.87 -19.48
CA PHE A 282 15.62 -4.51 -19.01
C PHE A 282 15.83 -4.33 -17.51
N PHE A 283 15.51 -3.14 -16.98
CA PHE A 283 15.67 -2.80 -15.58
C PHE A 283 14.66 -3.58 -14.74
N TYR A 284 13.40 -3.62 -15.18
CA TYR A 284 12.38 -4.44 -14.53
C TYR A 284 12.74 -5.93 -14.50
N ARG A 285 13.14 -6.53 -15.63
CA ARG A 285 13.51 -7.95 -15.67
C ARG A 285 14.69 -8.26 -14.75
N TRP A 286 15.69 -7.38 -14.70
CA TRP A 286 16.80 -7.52 -13.78
C TRP A 286 16.35 -7.39 -12.32
N TYR A 287 15.52 -6.39 -12.01
CA TYR A 287 15.01 -6.14 -10.65
C TYR A 287 14.20 -7.33 -10.13
N MET A 288 13.24 -7.83 -10.93
CA MET A 288 12.40 -8.98 -10.57
C MET A 288 13.20 -10.28 -10.47
N GLY A 289 14.20 -10.47 -11.34
CA GLY A 289 15.08 -11.65 -11.28
C GLY A 289 15.94 -11.71 -10.02
N ASN A 290 16.11 -10.58 -9.32
CA ASN A 290 16.99 -10.44 -8.15
C ASN A 290 16.26 -9.85 -6.93
N LEU A 291 14.94 -9.97 -6.88
CA LEU A 291 14.05 -9.23 -5.97
C LEU A 291 14.41 -9.41 -4.48
N ASN A 292 14.85 -10.60 -4.07
CA ASN A 292 15.29 -10.88 -2.69
C ASN A 292 16.54 -10.10 -2.26
N VAL A 293 17.26 -9.49 -3.21
CA VAL A 293 18.54 -8.82 -3.00
C VAL A 293 18.43 -7.34 -3.30
N VAL A 294 17.85 -7.01 -4.46
CA VAL A 294 17.88 -5.65 -5.02
C VAL A 294 16.58 -4.86 -4.81
N ALA A 295 15.54 -5.48 -4.24
CA ALA A 295 14.32 -4.77 -3.91
C ALA A 295 14.57 -3.69 -2.87
N LEU A 296 13.77 -2.62 -2.91
CA LEU A 296 13.81 -1.59 -1.88
C LEU A 296 13.49 -2.19 -0.52
N LYS A 297 14.26 -1.79 0.48
CA LYS A 297 14.03 -2.15 1.87
C LYS A 297 12.73 -1.50 2.35
N ASP A 298 11.78 -2.33 2.73
CA ASP A 298 10.50 -1.97 3.31
C ASP A 298 10.32 -2.65 4.69
N LYS A 299 9.08 -2.71 5.18
CA LYS A 299 8.69 -3.35 6.45
C LYS A 299 8.23 -4.79 6.23
N ARG A 300 9.10 -5.65 5.69
CA ARG A 300 8.77 -7.06 5.35
C ARG A 300 8.11 -7.85 6.48
N GLU A 301 8.36 -7.52 7.74
CA GLU A 301 7.81 -8.23 8.89
C GLU A 301 6.27 -8.23 8.96
N VAL A 302 5.61 -7.28 8.32
CA VAL A 302 4.14 -7.24 8.23
C VAL A 302 3.59 -7.84 6.95
N PHE A 303 4.44 -8.14 5.95
CA PHE A 303 4.05 -8.71 4.66
C PHE A 303 4.39 -10.20 4.64
N VAL A 304 3.56 -10.98 5.33
CA VAL A 304 3.71 -12.43 5.50
C VAL A 304 2.63 -13.18 4.73
N ASP A 305 2.97 -14.38 4.28
CA ASP A 305 2.06 -15.30 3.61
C ASP A 305 1.16 -16.05 4.60
#